data_AF-A0AA50E417-F1
#
_entry.id   AF-A0AA50E417-F1
#
_cell.length_a   1.000
_cell.length_b   1.000
_cell.length_c   1.000
_cell.angle_alpha   90.00
_cell.angle_beta   90.00
_cell.angle_gamma   90.00
#
_symmetry.space_group_name_H-M   'P 1'
#
loop_
_entity.id
_entity.type
_entity.pdbx_description
1 polymer ?
#
loop_
_entity_poly.entity_id
_entity_poly.type
_entity_poly.pdbx_seq_one_letter_code
_entity_poly.pdbx_strand_id
1 'polypeptide(L)' 'MAINVANQKLDREFKLAQLREQLSAVEEKLNGIVQVKSPYSGTIRRIKFDRQTDGKLAVTLYLDTTSPGSTN' A
#
# COMPACT_ATOMS: atom_id res chain seq x y z
N MET A 1 -13.17 41.47 -13.30
CA MET A 1 -12.43 40.18 -13.37
C MET A 1 -12.39 39.44 -12.02
N ALA A 2 -13.49 39.39 -11.24
CA ALA A 2 -13.51 38.69 -9.94
C ALA A 2 -14.13 37.27 -10.02
N ILE A 3 -15.05 37.07 -10.97
CA ILE A 3 -15.81 35.81 -11.14
C ILE A 3 -14.90 34.65 -11.59
N ASN A 4 -13.88 34.93 -12.41
CA ASN A 4 -12.97 33.90 -12.91
C ASN A 4 -12.07 33.30 -11.81
N VAL A 5 -11.72 34.09 -10.79
CA VAL A 5 -10.86 33.62 -9.68
C VAL A 5 -11.66 32.74 -8.72
N ALA A 6 -12.93 33.09 -8.46
CA ALA A 6 -13.84 32.29 -7.64
C ALA A 6 -14.11 30.91 -8.30
N ASN A 7 -14.36 30.90 -9.61
CA ASN A 7 -14.56 29.65 -10.36
C ASN A 7 -13.29 28.77 -10.39
N GLN A 8 -12.10 29.37 -10.53
CA GLN A 8 -10.84 28.63 -10.46
C GLN A 8 -10.59 28.02 -9.08
N LYS A 9 -10.98 28.70 -8.00
CA LYS A 9 -10.85 28.19 -6.64
C LYS A 9 -11.80 27.01 -6.40
N LEU A 10 -13.05 27.14 -6.83
CA LEU A 10 -14.04 26.06 -6.77
C LEU A 10 -13.61 24.84 -7.58
N ASP A 11 -13.09 25.02 -8.80
CA ASP A 11 -12.56 23.91 -9.61
C ASP A 11 -11.40 23.18 -8.94
N ARG A 12 -10.50 23.91 -8.28
CA ARG A 12 -9.39 23.31 -7.53
C ARG A 12 -9.88 22.55 -6.30
N GLU A 13 -10.83 23.11 -5.56
CA GLU A 13 -11.43 22.45 -4.39
C GLU A 13 -12.20 21.19 -4.80
N PHE A 14 -12.94 21.24 -5.90
CA PHE A 14 -13.63 20.07 -6.47
C PHE A 14 -12.64 18.97 -6.88
N LYS A 15 -11.58 19.33 -7.63
CA LYS A 15 -10.53 18.37 -7.99
C LYS A 15 -9.83 17.78 -6.76
N LEU A 16 -9.60 18.60 -5.73
CA LEU A 16 -9.00 18.14 -4.48
C LEU A 16 -9.92 17.15 -3.74
N ALA A 17 -11.22 17.44 -3.67
CA ALA A 17 -12.20 16.55 -3.08
C ALA A 17 -12.25 15.21 -3.83
N GLN A 18 -12.28 15.25 -5.16
CA GLN A 18 -12.26 14.06 -6.01
C GLN A 18 -11.00 13.20 -5.79
N LEU A 19 -9.82 13.83 -5.70
CA LEU A 19 -8.57 13.10 -5.44
C LEU A 19 -8.54 12.49 -4.04
N ARG A 20 -9.11 13.17 -3.03
CA ARG A 20 -9.22 12.63 -1.67
C ARG A 20 -10.15 11.42 -1.60
N GLU A 21 -11.27 11.46 -2.32
CA GLU A 21 -12.18 10.33 -2.41
C GLU A 21 -11.51 9.12 -3.07
N GLN A 22 -10.78 9.35 -4.17
CA GLN A 22 -9.98 8.30 -4.81
C GLN A 22 -8.91 7.73 -3.90
N LEU A 23 -8.21 8.58 -3.13
CA LEU A 23 -7.22 8.14 -2.15
C LEU A 23 -7.85 7.26 -1.07
N SER A 24 -8.98 7.71 -0.50
CA SER A 24 -9.70 6.95 0.53
C SER A 24 -10.17 5.58 0.01
N ALA A 25 -10.67 5.53 -1.23
CA ALA A 25 -11.07 4.27 -1.86
C ALA A 25 -9.88 3.30 -2.09
N VAL A 26 -8.68 3.83 -2.35
CA VAL A 26 -7.46 3.02 -2.48
C VAL A 26 -6.97 2.55 -1.11
N GLU A 27 -7.01 3.40 -0.09
CA GLU A 27 -6.67 3.05 1.29
C GLU A 27 -7.59 1.96 1.84
N GLU A 28 -8.90 2.05 1.58
CA GLU A 28 -9.86 1.02 1.97
C GLU A 28 -9.55 -0.32 1.30
N LYS A 29 -9.24 -0.32 -0.01
CA LYS A 29 -8.82 -1.52 -0.72
C LYS A 29 -7.51 -2.09 -0.17
N LEU A 30 -6.53 -1.25 0.17
CA LEU A 30 -5.27 -1.66 0.79
C LEU A 30 -5.49 -2.25 2.18
N ASN A 31 -6.38 -1.69 2.98
CA ASN A 31 -6.77 -2.21 4.29
C ASN A 31 -7.54 -3.53 4.17
N GLY A 32 -8.29 -3.72 3.09
CA GLY A 32 -8.95 -4.99 2.77
C GLY A 32 -7.98 -6.12 2.35
N ILE A 33 -6.73 -5.79 2.01
CA ILE A 33 -5.70 -6.80 1.75
C ILE A 33 -5.21 -7.34 3.09
N VAL A 34 -5.41 -8.64 3.31
CA VAL A 34 -4.90 -9.34 4.49
C VAL A 34 -3.37 -9.25 4.52
N GLN A 35 -2.84 -8.46 5.45
CA GLN A 35 -1.40 -8.35 5.69
C GLN A 35 -0.96 -9.43 6.68
N VAL A 36 -0.15 -10.39 6.22
CA VAL A 36 0.50 -11.37 7.09
C VAL A 36 1.89 -10.83 7.45
N LYS A 37 2.10 -10.49 8.72
CA LYS A 37 3.40 -10.04 9.23
C LYS A 37 4.23 -11.24 9.67
N SER A 38 5.50 -11.27 9.26
CA SER A 38 6.48 -12.21 9.80
C SER A 38 6.76 -11.89 11.28
N PRO A 39 6.95 -12.89 12.16
CA PRO A 39 7.42 -12.68 13.52
C PRO A 39 8.88 -12.20 13.59
N TYR A 40 9.63 -12.33 12.49
CA TYR A 40 11.01 -11.87 12.38
C TYR A 40 11.11 -10.62 11.52
N SER A 41 11.81 -9.61 12.06
CA SER A 41 12.24 -8.43 11.31
C SER A 41 13.40 -8.79 10.39
N GLY A 42 13.33 -8.38 9.13
CA GLY A 42 14.36 -8.67 8.13
C GLY A 42 13.98 -8.18 6.74
N THR A 43 14.86 -8.42 5.78
CA THR A 43 14.62 -8.08 4.37
C THR A 43 14.06 -9.29 3.64
N ILE A 44 13.01 -9.11 2.83
CA ILE A 44 12.47 -10.19 2.00
C ILE A 44 13.50 -10.55 0.93
N ARG A 45 14.06 -11.76 1.02
CA ARG A 45 15.02 -12.28 0.03
C ARG A 45 14.30 -12.92 -1.15
N ARG A 46 13.25 -13.70 -0.86
CA ARG A 46 12.47 -14.42 -1.89
C ARG A 46 11.05 -14.69 -1.41
N ILE A 47 10.12 -14.56 -2.34
CA ILE A 47 8.74 -15.01 -2.19
C ILE A 47 8.53 -16.17 -3.17
N LYS A 48 8.08 -17.32 -2.68
CA LYS A 48 7.72 -18.47 -3.51
C LYS A 48 6.23 -18.75 -3.36
N PHE A 49 5.52 -18.72 -4.48
CA PHE A 49 4.10 -19.10 -4.54
C PHE A 49 4.02 -20.62 -4.69
N ASP A 50 3.41 -21.30 -3.71
CA ASP A 50 3.35 -22.76 -3.69
C ASP A 50 2.05 -23.27 -4.32
N ARG A 51 0.90 -22.72 -3.92
CA ARG A 51 -0.42 -23.11 -4.45
C ARG A 51 -1.46 -22.03 -4.20
N GLN A 52 -2.41 -21.89 -5.13
CA GLN A 52 -3.64 -21.14 -4.93
C GLN A 52 -4.83 -22.08 -5.16
N THR A 53 -5.66 -22.29 -4.13
CA THR A 53 -6.84 -23.18 -4.19
C THR A 53 -7.87 -22.73 -3.18
N ASP A 54 -9.16 -22.85 -3.50
CA ASP A 54 -10.29 -22.53 -2.61
C ASP A 54 -10.20 -21.15 -1.95
N GLY A 55 -9.79 -20.13 -2.72
CA GLY A 55 -9.63 -18.76 -2.22
C GLY A 55 -8.46 -18.56 -1.25
N LYS A 56 -7.63 -19.59 -1.03
CA LYS A 56 -6.43 -19.53 -0.19
C LYS A 56 -5.18 -19.52 -1.05
N LEU A 57 -4.24 -18.67 -0.67
CA LEU A 57 -2.92 -18.58 -1.29
C LEU A 57 -1.88 -19.08 -0.30
N ALA A 58 -1.15 -20.13 -0.67
CA ALA A 58 -0.01 -20.65 0.07
C ALA A 58 1.28 -20.08 -0.52
N VAL A 59 2.05 -19.40 0.33
CA VAL A 59 3.30 -18.73 -0.04
C VAL A 59 4.37 -19.03 1.00
N THR A 60 5.56 -19.41 0.54
CA THR A 60 6.75 -19.51 1.38
C THR A 60 7.59 -18.24 1.25
N LEU A 61 7.85 -17.58 2.38
CA LEU A 61 8.66 -16.36 2.48
C LEU A 61 10.05 -16.69 3.03
N TYR A 62 11.09 -16.26 2.33
CA TYR A 62 12.48 -16.34 2.78
C TYR A 62 12.94 -14.96 3.21
N LEU A 63 13.33 -14.85 4.48
CA LEU A 63 13.77 -13.59 5.09
C LEU A 63 15.28 -13.68 5.35
N ASP A 64 15.96 -12.57 5.09
CA ASP A 64 17.29 -12.33 5.62
C ASP A 64 17.16 -11.49 6.90
N THR A 65 17.49 -12.09 8.03
CA THR A 65 17.40 -11.45 9.35
C THR A 65 18.72 -10.85 9.80
N THR A 66 19.72 -10.81 8.93
CA THR A 66 21.02 -10.24 9.27
C THR A 66 20.87 -8.73 9.41
N SER A 67 20.96 -8.24 10.65
CA SER A 67 21.01 -6.80 10.94
C SER A 67 22.15 -6.17 10.11
N PRO A 68 21.92 -5.06 9.39
CA PRO A 68 22.95 -4.37 8.62
C PRO A 68 23.90 -3.61 9.57
N GLY A 69 24.61 -4.33 10.44
CA GLY A 69 25.50 -3.74 11.44
C GLY A 69 26.32 -4.72 12.31
N SER A 70 26.26 -6.03 12.07
CA SER A 70 27.09 -6.99 12.82
C SER A 70 28.28 -7.46 11.96
N THR A 71 29.27 -6.59 11.78
CA THR A 71 30.59 -6.98 11.27
C THR A 71 31.40 -7.51 12.45
N ASN A 72 31.76 -8.80 12.42
CA ASN A 72 32.89 -9.32 13.20
C ASN A 72 34.19 -8.94 12.51
#